data_AF-A0A7V6JV74-F1
#
_entry.id   AF-A0A7V6JV74-F1
#
_cell.length_a   1.000
_cell.length_b   1.000
_cell.length_c   1.000
_cell.angle_alpha   90.00
_cell.angle_beta   90.00
_cell.angle_gamma   90.00
#
_symmetry.space_group_name_H-M   'P 1'
#
loop_
_entity.id
_entity.type
_entity.pdbx_description
1 polymer ?
#
loop_
_entity_poly.entity_id
_entity_poly.type
_entity_poly.pdbx_seq_one_letter_code
_entity_poly.pdbx_strand_id
1 'polypeptide(L)'
;SWILLQEMPLVPFGALSPGREEIFEKLSAGIPAVLIANDSVLVTGDSLLRAFDRLEVAEMTAMSLILGESLGSVKPISDNNIAELGRVFFSK
;
A
#
# COMPACT_ATOMS: atom_id res chain seq x y z
N SER A 1 -11.76 0.32 -6.17
CA SER A 1 -11.51 1.76 -6.15
C SER A 1 -10.03 2.00 -6.06
N TRP A 2 -9.50 2.67 -7.07
CA TRP A 2 -8.11 3.09 -7.32
C TRP A 2 -7.51 3.98 -6.23
N ILE A 3 -8.26 4.25 -5.16
CA ILE A 3 -8.14 5.54 -4.46
C ILE A 3 -7.27 5.52 -3.22
N LEU A 4 -6.95 4.38 -2.61
CA LEU A 4 -5.96 4.35 -1.53
C LEU A 4 -5.55 2.90 -1.23
N LEU A 5 -4.27 2.60 -1.43
CA LEU A 5 -3.57 1.76 -0.47
C LEU A 5 -3.54 2.57 0.83
N GLN A 6 -4.59 2.44 1.66
CA GLN A 6 -4.77 3.27 2.86
C GLN A 6 -3.51 3.26 3.71
N GLU A 7 -3.04 2.06 4.02
CA GLU A 7 -1.79 1.81 4.72
C GLU A 7 -1.17 0.55 4.13
N MET A 8 0.12 0.61 3.82
CA MET A 8 0.90 -0.54 3.35
C MET A 8 1.98 -0.82 4.39
N PRO A 9 1.73 -1.73 5.35
CA PRO A 9 2.65 -1.98 6.45
C PRO A 9 3.99 -2.51 5.93
N LEU A 10 5.07 -2.04 6.53
CA LEU A 10 6.41 -2.56 6.31
C LEU A 10 6.67 -3.70 7.30
N VAL A 11 6.91 -4.90 6.77
CA VAL A 11 7.35 -6.07 7.55
C VAL A 11 8.86 -6.30 7.39
N PRO A 12 9.52 -6.95 8.37
CA PRO A 12 10.94 -7.23 8.29
C PRO A 12 11.33 -8.14 7.11
N PHE A 13 12.61 -8.11 6.77
CA PHE A 13 13.18 -9.08 5.84
C PHE A 13 12.95 -10.52 6.34
N GLY A 14 12.66 -11.45 5.41
CA GLY A 14 12.43 -12.85 5.75
C GLY A 14 11.08 -13.13 6.42
N ALA A 15 10.14 -12.18 6.39
CA ALA A 15 8.77 -12.33 6.89
C ALA A 15 7.98 -13.47 6.22
N LEU A 16 8.33 -13.84 4.97
CA LEU A 16 7.77 -14.96 4.23
C LEU A 16 8.38 -16.32 4.58
N SER A 17 9.32 -16.37 5.52
CA SER A 17 9.98 -17.63 5.89
C SER A 17 8.98 -18.61 6.53
N PRO A 18 9.14 -19.93 6.29
CA PRO A 18 8.30 -20.94 6.92
C PRO A 18 8.25 -20.77 8.46
N GLY A 19 7.06 -20.86 9.04
CA GLY A 19 6.84 -20.74 10.48
C GLY A 19 6.60 -19.31 10.99
N ARG A 20 6.51 -18.31 10.10
CA ARG A 20 6.10 -16.94 10.45
C ARG A 20 4.67 -16.65 9.99
N GLU A 21 3.92 -15.97 10.84
CA GLU A 21 2.49 -15.68 10.59
C GLU A 21 2.19 -14.19 10.42
N GLU A 22 3.15 -13.30 10.66
CA GLU A 22 2.95 -11.85 10.67
C GLU A 22 2.34 -11.29 9.37
N ILE A 23 2.73 -11.82 8.20
CA ILE A 23 2.15 -11.41 6.92
C ILE A 23 0.69 -11.86 6.84
N PHE A 24 0.40 -13.10 7.24
CA PHE A 24 -0.96 -13.63 7.21
C PHE A 24 -1.87 -12.86 8.18
N GLU A 25 -1.40 -12.51 9.37
CA GLU A 25 -2.14 -11.67 10.31
C GLU A 25 -2.52 -10.31 9.69
N LYS A 26 -1.60 -9.65 8.98
CA LYS A 26 -1.88 -8.38 8.29
C LYS A 26 -2.89 -8.55 7.17
N LEU A 27 -2.72 -9.58 6.34
CA LEU A 27 -3.64 -9.85 5.23
C LEU A 27 -5.05 -10.20 5.73
N SER A 28 -5.15 -11.02 6.78
CA SER A 28 -6.42 -11.39 7.42
C SER A 28 -7.10 -10.23 8.13
N ALA A 29 -6.35 -9.20 8.54
CA ALA A 29 -6.91 -7.95 9.09
C ALA A 29 -7.53 -7.03 8.01
N GLY A 30 -7.61 -7.48 6.75
CA GLY A 30 -8.20 -6.73 5.65
C GLY A 30 -7.22 -5.79 4.96
N ILE A 31 -5.92 -5.88 5.27
CA ILE A 31 -4.89 -5.10 4.59
C ILE A 31 -4.52 -5.82 3.28
N PRO A 32 -4.81 -5.25 2.10
CA PRO A 32 -4.65 -5.97 0.85
C PRO A 32 -3.21 -6.00 0.32
N ALA A 33 -2.29 -5.24 0.90
CA ALA A 33 -0.92 -5.13 0.42
C ALA A 33 0.08 -4.89 1.57
N VAL A 34 1.30 -5.41 1.44
CA VAL A 34 2.37 -5.35 2.45
C VAL A 34 3.71 -5.11 1.76
N LEU A 35 4.56 -4.27 2.34
CA LEU A 35 5.96 -4.10 1.94
C LEU A 35 6.85 -5.03 2.76
N ILE A 36 7.74 -5.78 2.12
CA ILE A 36 8.74 -6.62 2.77
C ILE A 36 10.08 -5.93 2.63
N ALA A 37 10.67 -5.55 3.77
CA ALA A 37 11.92 -4.80 3.78
C ALA A 37 13.02 -5.51 2.99
N ASN A 38 13.63 -4.80 2.04
CA ASN A 38 14.72 -5.27 1.19
C ASN A 38 14.42 -6.52 0.35
N ASP A 39 13.15 -6.78 0.05
CA ASP A 39 12.73 -7.98 -0.67
C ASP A 39 11.73 -7.62 -1.77
N SER A 40 10.47 -7.37 -1.40
CA SER A 40 9.37 -7.30 -2.36
C SER A 40 8.13 -6.62 -1.79
N VAL A 41 7.12 -6.43 -2.63
CA VAL A 41 5.75 -6.06 -2.23
C VAL A 41 4.83 -7.26 -2.44
N LEU A 42 3.98 -7.55 -1.47
CA LEU A 42 2.96 -8.58 -1.57
C LEU A 42 1.59 -7.93 -1.66
N VAL A 43 0.79 -8.30 -2.67
CA VAL A 43 -0.55 -7.76 -2.91
C VAL A 43 -1.53 -8.90 -3.11
N THR A 44 -2.72 -8.75 -2.53
CA THR A 44 -3.84 -9.70 -2.65
C THR A 44 -5.05 -9.04 -3.30
N GLY A 45 -5.92 -9.85 -3.88
CA GLY A 45 -7.15 -9.42 -4.55
C GLY A 45 -8.16 -10.55 -4.64
N ASP A 46 -9.43 -10.20 -4.82
CA ASP A 46 -10.52 -11.15 -5.11
C ASP A 46 -10.44 -11.74 -6.53
N SER A 47 -9.58 -11.17 -7.36
CA SER A 47 -9.27 -11.58 -8.72
C SER A 47 -7.84 -11.15 -9.05
N LEU A 48 -7.25 -11.81 -10.04
CA LEU A 48 -5.92 -11.44 -10.55
C LEU A 48 -5.89 -9.97 -11.00
N LEU A 49 -6.94 -9.52 -11.69
CA LEU A 49 -7.03 -8.14 -12.16
C LEU A 49 -7.05 -7.14 -11.01
N ARG A 50 -7.82 -7.40 -9.94
CA ARG A 50 -7.83 -6.53 -8.76
C ARG A 50 -6.52 -6.54 -7.98
N ALA A 51 -5.82 -7.67 -7.93
CA ALA A 51 -4.49 -7.72 -7.33
C ALA A 51 -3.49 -6.89 -8.16
N PHE A 52 -3.57 -6.98 -9.50
CA PHE A 52 -2.72 -6.24 -10.40
C PHE A 52 -2.98 -4.72 -10.35
N ASP A 53 -4.24 -4.28 -10.37
CA ASP A 53 -4.59 -2.87 -10.21
C ASP A 53 -3.97 -2.26 -8.93
N ARG A 54 -4.04 -2.99 -7.81
CA ARG A 54 -3.46 -2.55 -6.53
C ARG A 54 -1.93 -2.48 -6.58
N LEU A 55 -1.29 -3.45 -7.24
CA LEU A 55 0.15 -3.48 -7.43
C LEU A 55 0.60 -2.31 -8.31
N GLU A 56 -0.12 -2.00 -9.38
CA GLU A 56 0.17 -0.87 -10.26
C GLU A 56 0.09 0.47 -9.52
N VAL A 57 -0.93 0.64 -8.67
CA VAL A 57 -1.04 1.84 -7.81
C VAL A 57 0.13 1.94 -6.83
N ALA A 58 0.57 0.83 -6.23
CA ALA A 58 1.73 0.81 -5.33
C ALA A 58 3.01 1.28 -6.06
N GLU A 59 3.26 0.69 -7.23
CA GLU A 59 4.43 0.98 -8.06
C GLU A 59 4.45 2.44 -8.54
N MET A 60 3.33 2.92 -9.10
CA MET A 60 3.22 4.31 -9.54
C MET A 60 3.43 5.30 -8.39
N THR A 61 2.91 4.99 -7.20
CA THR A 61 3.09 5.83 -6.01
C THR A 61 4.56 5.88 -5.60
N ALA A 62 5.23 4.72 -5.51
CA ALA A 62 6.65 4.64 -5.18
C ALA A 62 7.51 5.41 -6.19
N MET A 63 7.24 5.20 -7.48
CA MET A 63 7.93 5.91 -8.56
C MET A 63 7.71 7.42 -8.48
N SER A 64 6.49 7.88 -8.23
CA SER A 64 6.18 9.30 -8.08
C SER A 64 6.90 9.93 -6.89
N LEU A 65 7.05 9.21 -5.77
CA LEU A 65 7.79 9.70 -4.61
C LEU A 65 9.29 9.82 -4.91
N ILE A 66 9.88 8.78 -5.51
CA ILE A 66 11.31 8.75 -5.86
C ILE A 66 11.65 9.86 -6.88
N LEU A 67 10.86 9.96 -7.95
CA LEU A 67 11.06 10.99 -8.97
C LEU A 67 10.79 12.39 -8.40
N GLY A 68 9.75 12.53 -7.56
CA GLY A 68 9.43 13.79 -6.91
C GLY A 68 10.55 14.30 -6.02
N GLU A 69 11.19 13.42 -5.25
CA GLU A 69 12.32 13.77 -4.38
C GLU A 69 13.52 14.29 -5.19
N SER A 70 13.76 13.75 -6.39
CA SER A 70 14.80 14.25 -7.29
C SER A 70 14.56 15.68 -7.80
N LEU A 71 13.29 16.12 -7.83
CA LEU A 71 12.88 17.44 -8.30
C LEU A 71 12.74 18.47 -7.16
N GLY A 72 12.79 18.04 -5.90
CA GLY A 72 12.67 18.88 -4.72
C GLY A 72 11.88 18.22 -3.59
N SER A 73 11.49 18.99 -2.58
CA SER A 73 10.69 18.46 -1.48
C SER A 73 9.27 18.13 -1.93
N VAL A 74 8.92 16.85 -1.93
CA VAL A 74 7.53 16.39 -2.09
C VAL A 74 6.72 16.87 -0.89
N LYS A 75 5.62 17.58 -1.14
CA LYS A 75 4.67 17.98 -0.10
C LYS A 75 3.50 16.98 -0.06
N PRO A 76 3.41 16.12 0.97
CA PRO A 76 2.32 15.17 1.06
C PRO A 76 0.97 15.86 1.27
N ILE A 77 -0.11 15.16 0.93
CA ILE A 77 -1.48 15.58 1.24
C ILE A 77 -1.63 15.65 2.76
N SER A 78 -2.23 16.73 3.28
CA SER A 78 -2.44 16.88 4.72
C SER A 78 -3.49 15.90 5.25
N ASP A 79 -3.36 15.51 6.53
CA ASP A 79 -4.30 14.60 7.20
C ASP A 79 -5.74 15.10 7.13
N ASN A 80 -5.96 16.42 7.18
CA ASN A 80 -7.29 17.01 7.04
C ASN A 80 -7.89 16.76 5.66
N ASN A 81 -7.08 16.90 4.60
CA ASN A 81 -7.53 16.62 3.23
C ASN A 81 -7.75 15.12 3.02
N ILE A 82 -6.92 14.26 3.63
CA ILE A 82 -7.13 12.80 3.62
C ILE A 82 -8.45 12.44 4.32
N ALA A 83 -8.75 13.05 5.46
CA ALA A 83 -10.00 12.83 6.19
C ALA A 83 -11.23 13.31 5.39
N GLU A 84 -11.13 14.43 4.67
CA GLU A 84 -12.18 14.92 3.78
C GLU A 84 -12.41 13.96 2.61
N LEU A 85 -11.35 13.49 1.96
CA LEU A 85 -11.44 12.46 0.92
C LEU A 85 -12.09 11.19 1.46
N GLY A 86 -11.67 10.73 2.65
CA GLY A 86 -12.26 9.57 3.31
C GLY A 86 -13.76 9.74 3.53
N ARG A 87 -14.21 10.92 3.96
CA ARG A 87 -15.64 11.22 4.12
C ARG A 87 -16.40 11.10 2.81
N VAL A 88 -15.90 11.68 1.72
CA VAL A 88 -16.62 11.68 0.42
C VAL A 88 -16.65 10.30 -0.23
N PHE A 89 -15.56 9.54 -0.13
CA PHE A 89 -15.43 8.26 -0.83
C PHE A 89 -15.92 7.05 -0.03
N PHE A 90 -15.99 7.14 1.30
CA PHE A 90 -16.47 6.05 2.17
C PHE A 90 -17.85 6.31 2.82
N SER A 91 -18.52 7.46 2.56
CA SER A 91 -19.89 7.70 3.06
C SER A 91 -21.02 7.09 2.21
N LYS A 92 -20.79 5.93 1.60
CA LYS A 92 -21.85 5.12 0.98
C LYS A 92 -21.90 3.74 1.61
#